data_AF-A0A5S3N4L6-F1
#
_entry.id   AF-A0A5S3N4L6-F1
#
_cell.length_a   1.000
_cell.length_b   1.000
_cell.length_c   1.000
_cell.angle_alpha   90.00
_cell.angle_beta   90.00
_cell.angle_gamma   90.00
#
_symmetry.space_group_name_H-M   'P 1'
#
loop_
_entity.id
_entity.type
_entity.pdbx_description
1 polymer ?
#
loop_
_entity_poly.entity_id
_entity_poly.type
_entity_poly.pdbx_seq_one_letter_code
_entity_poly.pdbx_strand_id
1 'polypeptide(L)'
;MKKKHNTIIYLLFISFFLYNTSIIAQNKTSNAINILPPEINSEIYFGMNLADFKNLIGSNLVLESNNVTDFRIVYSQKTKIPEIPIVFYYFDNEQNKPLYEIVINYQNKEQAKKAATLLFGQPNFNQTEWRINIQGFPEAWSWVYKNKLIVAAKIYGSEWFDEWNKE
;
A
#
# COMPACT_ATOMS: atom_id res chain seq x y z
N MET A 1 71.37 -15.42 -8.05
CA MET A 1 69.99 -15.73 -7.59
C MET A 1 69.10 -14.48 -7.67
N LYS A 2 68.46 -14.21 -8.81
CA LYS A 2 67.46 -13.14 -8.98
C LYS A 2 66.49 -13.56 -10.07
N LYS A 3 65.50 -14.39 -9.73
CA LYS A 3 64.40 -14.80 -10.62
C LYS A 3 63.36 -15.56 -9.78
N LYS A 4 62.57 -14.86 -8.95
CA LYS A 4 61.38 -15.47 -8.30
C LYS A 4 60.41 -14.49 -7.62
N HIS A 5 60.51 -13.18 -7.86
CA HIS A 5 59.68 -12.18 -7.17
C HIS A 5 58.84 -11.28 -8.09
N ASN A 6 58.64 -11.65 -9.36
CA ASN A 6 57.80 -10.87 -10.29
C ASN A 6 56.50 -11.57 -10.69
N THR A 7 56.23 -12.79 -10.22
CA THR A 7 55.00 -13.53 -10.56
C THR A 7 53.89 -13.39 -9.51
N ILE A 8 54.17 -12.81 -8.34
CA ILE A 8 53.16 -12.67 -7.26
C ILE A 8 52.38 -11.36 -7.36
N ILE A 9 52.92 -10.33 -8.02
CA ILE A 9 52.25 -9.02 -8.13
C ILE A 9 51.09 -9.04 -9.15
N TYR A 10 51.12 -9.93 -10.14
CA TYR A 10 50.02 -10.04 -11.13
C TYR A 10 48.79 -10.82 -10.63
N LEU A 11 48.93 -11.61 -9.56
CA LEU A 11 47.82 -12.37 -8.98
C LEU A 11 46.90 -11.53 -8.08
N LEU A 12 47.34 -10.33 -7.68
CA LEU A 12 46.55 -9.40 -6.87
C LEU A 12 45.72 -8.38 -7.68
N PHE A 13 45.89 -8.34 -9.01
CA PHE A 13 45.11 -7.43 -9.88
C PHE A 13 43.89 -8.09 -10.53
N ILE A 14 43.74 -9.41 -10.44
CA ILE A 14 42.61 -10.16 -11.01
C ILE A 14 41.45 -10.36 -10.00
N SER A 15 41.60 -9.91 -8.75
CA SER A 15 40.52 -9.91 -7.76
C SER A 15 39.62 -8.66 -7.82
N PHE A 16 39.86 -7.74 -8.75
CA PHE A 16 39.09 -6.49 -8.88
C PHE A 16 37.93 -6.57 -9.92
N PHE A 17 37.57 -7.77 -10.39
CA PHE A 17 36.61 -7.94 -11.50
C PHE A 17 35.32 -8.72 -11.17
N LEU A 18 35.00 -8.97 -9.90
CA LEU A 18 33.77 -9.72 -9.55
C LEU A 18 32.91 -9.08 -8.45
N TYR A 19 32.89 -7.74 -8.36
CA TYR A 19 31.83 -7.02 -7.63
C TYR A 19 30.82 -6.41 -8.60
N ASN A 20 30.30 -7.22 -9.53
CA ASN A 20 29.00 -6.97 -10.13
C ASN A 20 28.03 -8.01 -9.57
N THR A 21 27.75 -7.93 -8.28
CA THR A 21 26.46 -8.43 -7.81
C THR A 21 25.42 -7.45 -8.34
N SER A 22 24.99 -7.66 -9.59
CA SER A 22 23.71 -7.15 -10.03
C SER A 22 22.70 -7.60 -9.00
N ILE A 23 22.23 -6.67 -8.19
CA ILE A 23 21.02 -6.86 -7.39
C ILE A 23 19.95 -7.06 -8.46
N ILE A 24 19.69 -8.32 -8.77
CA ILE A 24 18.47 -8.70 -9.45
C ILE A 24 17.41 -8.35 -8.42
N ALA A 25 16.84 -7.14 -8.57
CA ALA A 25 15.57 -6.82 -7.97
C ALA A 25 14.64 -7.94 -8.41
N GLN A 26 14.33 -8.85 -7.48
CA GLN A 26 13.28 -9.81 -7.69
C GLN A 26 12.03 -8.96 -7.82
N ASN A 27 11.61 -8.69 -9.05
CA ASN A 27 10.21 -8.44 -9.35
C ASN A 27 9.50 -9.73 -8.97
N LYS A 28 9.21 -9.89 -7.67
CA LYS A 28 8.11 -10.71 -7.23
C LYS A 28 6.91 -10.09 -7.93
N THR A 29 6.51 -10.71 -9.03
CA THR A 29 5.12 -10.77 -9.41
C THR A 29 4.40 -11.45 -8.25
N SER A 30 4.14 -10.64 -7.22
CA SER A 30 3.08 -10.87 -6.25
C SER A 30 1.87 -11.18 -7.10
N ASN A 31 1.30 -12.38 -6.97
CA ASN A 31 -0.10 -12.56 -7.34
C ASN A 31 -0.83 -11.42 -6.65
N ALA A 32 -1.24 -10.39 -7.40
CA ALA A 32 -1.72 -9.14 -6.84
C ALA A 32 -2.87 -9.48 -5.90
N ILE A 33 -2.59 -9.44 -4.60
CA ILE A 33 -3.58 -9.72 -3.59
C ILE A 33 -4.57 -8.58 -3.70
N ASN A 34 -5.73 -8.87 -4.26
CA ASN A 34 -6.72 -7.84 -4.51
C ASN A 34 -7.56 -7.61 -3.26
N ILE A 35 -7.06 -6.76 -2.36
CA ILE A 35 -7.83 -6.29 -1.20
C ILE A 35 -8.65 -5.03 -1.50
N LEU A 36 -8.68 -4.60 -2.75
CA LEU A 36 -9.47 -3.48 -3.23
C LEU A 36 -10.46 -3.98 -4.29
N PRO A 37 -11.61 -3.31 -4.45
CA PRO A 37 -12.51 -3.60 -5.56
C PRO A 37 -11.78 -3.46 -6.91
N PRO A 38 -12.09 -4.27 -7.92
CA PRO A 38 -11.49 -4.20 -9.25
C PRO A 38 -11.71 -2.84 -9.96
N GLU A 39 -12.67 -2.05 -9.47
CA GLU A 39 -12.94 -0.67 -9.89
C GLU A 39 -11.84 0.32 -9.49
N ILE A 40 -11.03 -0.03 -8.49
CA ILE A 40 -9.89 0.78 -8.05
C ILE A 40 -8.67 0.39 -8.90
N ASN A 41 -7.86 1.38 -9.27
CA ASN A 41 -6.65 1.15 -10.06
C ASN A 41 -5.76 0.12 -9.34
N SER A 42 -5.51 -1.02 -9.98
CA SER A 42 -4.76 -2.15 -9.41
C SER A 42 -3.29 -1.84 -9.11
N GLU A 43 -2.75 -0.74 -9.64
CA GLU A 43 -1.42 -0.27 -9.32
C GLU A 43 -1.36 0.46 -7.97
N ILE A 44 -2.50 0.85 -7.38
CA ILE A 44 -2.56 1.43 -6.03
C ILE A 44 -2.31 0.33 -5.00
N TYR A 45 -1.37 0.57 -4.08
CA TYR A 45 -1.07 -0.32 -2.97
C TYR A 45 -0.82 0.44 -1.67
N PHE A 46 -1.06 -0.20 -0.54
CA PHE A 46 -0.80 0.36 0.79
C PHE A 46 0.71 0.51 1.03
N GLY A 47 1.11 1.66 1.56
CA GLY A 47 2.51 2.06 1.70
C GLY A 47 3.06 2.84 0.50
N MET A 48 2.31 2.97 -0.60
CA MET A 48 2.67 3.86 -1.70
C MET A 48 2.85 5.28 -1.19
N ASN A 49 3.99 5.91 -1.50
CA ASN A 49 4.23 7.28 -1.09
C ASN A 49 3.39 8.26 -1.90
N LEU A 50 3.11 9.43 -1.32
CA LEU A 50 2.23 10.42 -1.94
C LEU A 50 2.72 10.93 -3.31
N ALA A 51 4.02 11.00 -3.54
CA ALA A 51 4.57 11.48 -4.80
C ALA A 51 4.29 10.48 -5.94
N ASP A 52 4.57 9.21 -5.70
CA ASP A 52 4.30 8.12 -6.65
C ASP A 52 2.81 7.97 -6.91
N PHE A 53 1.99 8.09 -5.87
CA PHE A 53 0.53 8.06 -6.00
C PHE A 53 0.01 9.19 -6.91
N LYS A 54 0.50 10.41 -6.73
CA LYS A 54 0.12 11.55 -7.59
C LYS A 54 0.56 11.34 -9.04
N ASN A 55 1.75 10.79 -9.26
CA ASN A 55 2.24 10.47 -10.60
C ASN A 55 1.37 9.39 -11.26
N LEU A 56 0.92 8.39 -10.50
CA LEU A 56 0.07 7.30 -10.97
C LEU A 56 -1.34 7.78 -11.37
N ILE A 57 -1.99 8.57 -10.51
CA ILE A 57 -3.40 8.95 -10.70
C ILE A 57 -3.56 10.19 -11.60
N GLY A 58 -2.57 11.07 -11.62
CA GLY A 58 -2.63 12.32 -12.36
C GLY A 58 -3.57 13.36 -11.75
N SER A 59 -4.18 14.18 -12.60
CA SER A 59 -4.86 15.43 -12.21
C SER A 59 -6.27 15.26 -11.62
N ASN A 60 -6.80 14.05 -11.49
CA ASN A 60 -8.18 13.80 -11.04
C ASN A 60 -8.34 13.78 -9.50
N LEU A 61 -7.29 14.12 -8.76
CA LEU A 61 -7.28 14.15 -7.30
C LEU A 61 -7.68 15.53 -6.78
N VAL A 62 -8.64 15.55 -5.86
CA VAL A 62 -9.01 16.74 -5.09
C VAL A 62 -8.41 16.61 -3.69
N LEU A 63 -7.74 17.65 -3.23
CA LEU A 63 -7.24 17.70 -1.86
C LEU A 63 -8.37 18.15 -0.93
N GLU A 64 -8.75 17.29 0.00
CA GLU A 64 -9.88 17.51 0.92
C GLU A 64 -9.40 18.10 2.26
N SER A 65 -8.26 17.62 2.77
CA SER A 65 -7.62 18.21 3.94
C SER A 65 -6.10 18.05 3.87
N ASN A 66 -5.40 19.13 4.22
CA ASN A 66 -3.95 19.18 4.34
C ASN A 66 -3.47 20.18 5.40
N ASN A 67 -4.23 20.41 6.47
CA ASN A 67 -3.72 21.31 7.50
C ASN A 67 -2.39 20.76 8.01
N VAL A 68 -1.40 21.65 8.15
CA VAL A 68 -0.05 21.29 8.58
C VAL A 68 -0.05 20.66 9.99
N THR A 69 -1.12 20.89 10.75
CA THR A 69 -1.38 20.30 12.07
C THR A 69 -2.15 18.98 12.04
N ASP A 70 -2.68 18.57 10.89
CA ASP A 70 -3.40 17.31 10.77
C ASP A 70 -2.37 16.17 10.70
N PHE A 71 -2.64 15.08 11.42
CA PHE A 71 -1.84 13.86 11.35
C PHE A 71 -1.99 13.12 10.01
N ARG A 72 -2.90 13.57 9.15
CA ARG A 72 -3.20 12.93 7.85
C ARG A 72 -3.42 13.93 6.72
N ILE A 73 -3.12 13.48 5.51
CA ILE A 73 -3.46 14.17 4.25
C ILE A 73 -4.56 13.36 3.57
N VAL A 74 -5.64 14.02 3.16
CA VAL A 74 -6.79 13.35 2.54
C VAL A 74 -6.98 13.84 1.11
N TYR A 75 -6.97 12.90 0.17
CA TYR A 75 -7.36 13.13 -1.21
C TYR A 75 -8.67 12.42 -1.52
N SER A 76 -9.46 12.99 -2.41
CA SER A 76 -10.61 12.32 -3.01
C SER A 76 -10.48 12.21 -4.52
N GLN A 77 -11.14 11.20 -5.08
CA GLN A 77 -11.25 10.98 -6.50
C GLN A 77 -12.69 10.61 -6.84
N LYS A 78 -13.32 11.42 -7.69
CA LYS A 78 -14.59 11.03 -8.32
C LYS A 78 -14.34 9.93 -9.34
N THR A 79 -15.19 8.92 -9.33
CA THR A 79 -15.11 7.86 -10.34
C THR A 79 -16.20 8.06 -11.40
N LYS A 80 -16.07 7.34 -12.52
CA LYS A 80 -17.12 7.25 -13.54
C LYS A 80 -18.10 6.10 -13.28
N ILE A 81 -17.90 5.37 -12.18
CA ILE A 81 -18.63 4.15 -11.84
C ILE A 81 -19.79 4.57 -10.94
N PRO A 82 -21.05 4.44 -11.41
CA PRO A 82 -22.21 4.94 -10.68
C PRO A 82 -22.31 4.40 -9.25
N GLU A 83 -21.89 3.16 -9.02
CA GLU A 83 -21.92 2.46 -7.75
C GLU A 83 -20.90 3.00 -6.74
N ILE A 84 -19.80 3.59 -7.21
CA ILE A 84 -18.70 4.12 -6.39
C ILE A 84 -18.48 5.58 -6.77
N PRO A 85 -19.37 6.52 -6.38
CA PRO A 85 -19.26 7.91 -6.79
C PRO A 85 -17.93 8.58 -6.40
N ILE A 86 -17.33 8.16 -5.28
CA ILE A 86 -16.10 8.78 -4.75
C ILE A 86 -15.27 7.79 -3.95
N VAL A 87 -13.96 7.91 -4.06
CA VAL A 87 -12.96 7.19 -3.27
C VAL A 87 -12.10 8.21 -2.54
N PHE A 88 -11.79 7.96 -1.28
CA PHE A 88 -10.87 8.77 -0.50
C PHE A 88 -9.62 7.98 -0.16
N TYR A 89 -8.49 8.68 -0.16
CA TYR A 89 -7.16 8.14 0.07
C TYR A 89 -6.50 8.92 1.21
N TYR A 90 -6.12 8.20 2.25
CA TYR A 90 -5.60 8.74 3.50
C TYR A 90 -4.13 8.42 3.59
N PHE A 91 -3.33 9.48 3.59
CA PHE A 91 -1.89 9.41 3.73
C PHE A 91 -1.50 9.90 5.11
N ASP A 92 -0.46 9.29 5.66
CA ASP A 92 0.18 9.82 6.86
C ASP A 92 0.80 11.18 6.54
N ASN A 93 0.80 12.14 7.47
CA ASN A 93 1.42 13.44 7.22
C ASN A 93 2.92 13.46 7.60
N GLU A 94 3.41 12.45 8.30
CA GLU A 94 4.80 12.28 8.69
C GLU A 94 5.56 11.38 7.70
N GLN A 95 6.87 11.24 7.94
CA GLN A 95 7.78 10.39 7.16
C GLN A 95 7.64 10.59 5.62
N ASN A 96 7.56 9.50 4.86
CA ASN A 96 7.38 9.48 3.40
C ASN A 96 5.90 9.55 2.97
N LYS A 97 4.99 9.94 3.88
CA LYS A 97 3.55 10.07 3.63
C LYS A 97 2.95 8.85 2.94
N PRO A 98 3.08 7.64 3.52
CA PRO A 98 2.51 6.43 2.95
C PRO A 98 0.98 6.45 2.93
N LEU A 99 0.39 5.91 1.87
CA LEU A 99 -1.03 5.57 1.81
C LEU A 99 -1.33 4.45 2.82
N TYR A 100 -2.17 4.72 3.83
CA TYR A 100 -2.50 3.73 4.85
C TYR A 100 -3.98 3.38 4.93
N GLU A 101 -4.87 4.21 4.38
CA GLU A 101 -6.31 3.93 4.36
C GLU A 101 -6.95 4.35 3.03
N ILE A 102 -7.87 3.51 2.56
CA ILE A 102 -8.72 3.79 1.40
C ILE A 102 -10.17 3.64 1.83
N VAL A 103 -10.97 4.67 1.56
CA VAL A 103 -12.40 4.69 1.86
C VAL A 103 -13.20 4.75 0.57
N ILE A 104 -13.96 3.71 0.32
CA ILE A 104 -14.73 3.53 -0.91
C ILE A 104 -16.19 3.82 -0.60
N ASN A 105 -16.70 4.92 -1.16
CA ASN A 105 -18.04 5.38 -0.88
C ASN A 105 -19.01 4.80 -1.91
N TYR A 106 -19.88 3.89 -1.47
CA TYR A 106 -20.94 3.31 -2.29
C TYR A 106 -22.22 4.14 -2.21
N GLN A 107 -23.21 3.85 -3.05
CA GLN A 107 -24.50 4.55 -2.99
C GLN A 107 -25.28 4.23 -1.71
N ASN A 108 -25.12 3.02 -1.17
CA ASN A 108 -25.82 2.56 0.03
C ASN A 108 -25.01 1.50 0.80
N LYS A 109 -25.50 1.14 2.00
CA LYS A 109 -24.85 0.21 2.92
C LYS A 109 -24.83 -1.21 2.36
N GLU A 110 -25.86 -1.60 1.63
CA GLU A 110 -26.06 -2.92 1.05
C GLU A 110 -25.00 -3.18 -0.03
N GLN A 111 -24.72 -2.20 -0.89
CA GLN A 111 -23.64 -2.25 -1.87
C GLN A 111 -22.27 -2.36 -1.19
N ALA A 112 -21.99 -1.56 -0.16
CA ALA A 112 -20.73 -1.63 0.58
C ALA A 112 -20.52 -3.02 1.23
N LYS A 113 -21.57 -3.57 1.86
CA LYS A 113 -21.55 -4.92 2.43
C LYS A 113 -21.35 -6.00 1.36
N LYS A 114 -22.02 -5.87 0.22
CA LYS A 114 -21.88 -6.82 -0.89
C LYS A 114 -20.45 -6.80 -1.42
N ALA A 115 -19.87 -5.62 -1.63
CA ALA A 115 -18.48 -5.48 -2.06
C ALA A 115 -17.49 -6.09 -1.05
N ALA A 116 -17.65 -5.79 0.25
CA ALA A 116 -16.83 -6.38 1.29
C ALA A 116 -16.93 -7.92 1.31
N THR A 117 -18.14 -8.46 1.18
CA THR A 117 -18.37 -9.91 1.12
C THR A 117 -17.73 -10.56 -0.12
N LEU A 118 -17.77 -9.87 -1.27
CA LEU A 118 -17.15 -10.35 -2.50
C LEU A 118 -15.62 -10.36 -2.41
N LEU A 119 -15.03 -9.36 -1.75
CA LEU A 119 -13.58 -9.24 -1.59
C LEU A 119 -13.02 -10.19 -0.52
N PHE A 120 -13.71 -10.27 0.62
CA PHE A 120 -13.13 -10.84 1.83
C PHE A 120 -13.90 -12.05 2.37
N GLY A 121 -15.04 -12.41 1.77
CA GLY A 121 -15.92 -13.46 2.29
C GLY A 121 -16.67 -13.00 3.54
N GLN A 122 -16.97 -13.94 4.44
CA GLN A 122 -17.64 -13.62 5.71
C GLN A 122 -16.67 -12.90 6.67
N PRO A 123 -17.16 -11.96 7.50
CA PRO A 123 -16.36 -11.35 8.57
C PRO A 123 -15.64 -12.40 9.42
N ASN A 124 -14.38 -12.15 9.74
CA ASN A 124 -13.56 -13.03 10.57
C ASN A 124 -13.18 -12.41 11.93
N PHE A 125 -13.64 -11.20 12.21
CA PHE A 125 -13.43 -10.49 13.46
C PHE A 125 -14.72 -9.77 13.90
N ASN A 126 -15.11 -9.93 15.16
CA ASN A 126 -16.30 -9.32 15.78
C ASN A 126 -17.61 -9.42 14.97
N GLN A 127 -17.72 -10.41 14.08
CA GLN A 127 -18.87 -10.64 13.17
C GLN A 127 -19.15 -9.52 12.15
N THR A 128 -18.40 -8.42 12.17
CA THR A 128 -18.65 -7.25 11.32
C THR A 128 -17.43 -6.76 10.53
N GLU A 129 -16.26 -7.33 10.81
CA GLU A 129 -14.98 -6.84 10.33
C GLU A 129 -14.12 -7.97 9.73
N TRP A 130 -13.17 -7.56 8.92
CA TRP A 130 -12.21 -8.45 8.25
C TRP A 130 -10.79 -8.05 8.63
N ARG A 131 -10.06 -8.99 9.22
CA ARG A 131 -8.62 -8.92 9.48
C ARG A 131 -7.91 -9.81 8.48
N ILE A 132 -7.03 -9.20 7.68
CA ILE A 132 -6.35 -9.84 6.56
C ILE A 132 -4.87 -9.88 6.91
N ASN A 133 -4.31 -11.08 6.99
CA ASN A 133 -2.89 -11.30 7.18
C ASN A 133 -2.38 -12.18 6.05
N ILE A 134 -1.66 -11.57 5.11
CA ILE A 134 -1.14 -12.28 3.93
C ILE A 134 0.35 -12.02 3.84
N GLN A 135 1.11 -13.09 3.63
CA GLN A 135 2.56 -13.04 3.61
C GLN A 135 3.08 -12.07 2.54
N GLY A 136 3.94 -11.14 2.95
CA GLY A 136 4.53 -10.14 2.05
C GLY A 136 3.63 -8.95 1.74
N PHE A 137 2.50 -8.82 2.44
CA PHE A 137 1.59 -7.69 2.37
C PHE A 137 1.36 -7.12 3.78
N PRO A 138 1.21 -5.79 3.97
CA PRO A 138 0.86 -5.23 5.27
C PRO A 138 -0.44 -5.87 5.80
N GLU A 139 -0.52 -6.14 7.10
CA GLU A 139 -1.79 -6.58 7.68
C GLU A 139 -2.88 -5.54 7.35
N ALA A 140 -4.05 -5.98 6.90
CA ALA A 140 -5.16 -5.09 6.54
C ALA A 140 -6.41 -5.34 7.40
N TRP A 141 -7.08 -4.26 7.80
CA TRP A 141 -8.31 -4.25 8.56
C TRP A 141 -9.36 -3.58 7.70
N SER A 142 -10.53 -4.21 7.58
CA SER A 142 -11.61 -3.69 6.80
C SER A 142 -12.93 -3.78 7.53
N TRP A 143 -13.78 -2.79 7.33
CA TRP A 143 -15.11 -2.73 7.91
C TRP A 143 -16.05 -1.88 7.05
N VAL A 144 -17.35 -2.07 7.26
CA VAL A 144 -18.38 -1.26 6.62
C VAL A 144 -18.96 -0.27 7.62
N TYR A 145 -18.85 1.01 7.32
CA TYR A 145 -19.48 2.08 8.09
C TYR A 145 -20.45 2.87 7.21
N LYS A 146 -21.74 2.81 7.53
CA LYS A 146 -22.83 3.33 6.67
C LYS A 146 -22.69 2.76 5.25
N ASN A 147 -22.53 3.61 4.24
CA ASN A 147 -22.34 3.26 2.83
C ASN A 147 -20.87 3.18 2.40
N LYS A 148 -19.93 3.15 3.35
CA LYS A 148 -18.49 3.13 3.08
C LYS A 148 -17.91 1.76 3.37
N LEU A 149 -17.09 1.26 2.45
CA LEU A 149 -16.12 0.21 2.75
C LEU A 149 -14.79 0.89 3.07
N ILE A 150 -14.27 0.63 4.26
CA ILE A 150 -12.99 1.16 4.72
C ILE A 150 -11.99 0.01 4.71
N VAL A 151 -10.83 0.24 4.11
CA VAL A 151 -9.70 -0.69 4.08
C VAL A 151 -8.48 0.07 4.58
N ALA A 152 -7.98 -0.34 5.73
CA ALA A 152 -6.82 0.26 6.39
C ALA A 152 -5.70 -0.76 6.53
N ALA A 153 -4.47 -0.36 6.24
CA ALA A 153 -3.27 -1.16 6.44
C ALA A 153 -2.55 -0.77 7.73
N LYS A 154 -2.03 -1.79 8.42
CA LYS A 154 -1.16 -1.63 9.57
C LYS A 154 0.22 -1.18 9.12
N ILE A 155 0.42 0.13 9.11
CA ILE A 155 1.68 0.76 8.72
C ILE A 155 2.25 1.46 9.95
N TYR A 156 3.55 1.28 10.22
CA TYR A 156 4.20 1.89 11.38
C TYR A 156 4.04 3.41 11.37
N GLY A 157 3.54 3.95 12.50
CA GLY A 157 3.30 5.37 12.68
C GLY A 157 1.95 5.88 12.15
N SER A 158 1.17 5.06 11.45
CA SER A 158 -0.18 5.47 11.04
C SER A 158 -1.21 5.34 12.18
N GLU A 159 -2.34 6.02 12.02
CA GLU A 159 -3.49 6.02 12.96
C GLU A 159 -3.88 4.61 13.43
N TRP A 160 -3.78 3.62 12.54
CA TRP A 160 -4.25 2.25 12.82
C TRP A 160 -3.20 1.32 13.41
N PHE A 161 -1.94 1.75 13.56
CA PHE A 161 -0.87 0.88 14.03
C PHE A 161 -1.14 0.36 15.45
N ASP A 162 -1.47 1.27 16.38
CA ASP A 162 -1.69 0.97 17.80
C ASP A 162 -3.13 0.53 18.11
N GLU A 163 -4.07 0.83 17.21
CA GLU A 163 -5.49 0.44 17.36
C GLU A 163 -5.75 -1.02 16.97
N TRP A 164 -4.77 -1.71 16.40
CA TRP A 164 -4.95 -3.03 15.80
C TRP A 164 -5.45 -4.12 16.76
N ASN A 165 -4.99 -4.06 18.01
CA ASN A 165 -5.20 -5.09 19.03
C ASN A 165 -6.11 -4.65 20.18
N LYS A 166 -6.75 -3.48 20.08
CA LYS A 166 -7.65 -3.01 21.13
C LYS A 166 -9.00 -3.70 20.97
N GLU A 167 -9.38 -4.48 21.98
CA GLU A 167 -10.69 -5.14 22.12
C GLU A 167 -11.76 -4.17 22.61
#